data_AF-A0A2Z3YQA4-F1
#
_entry.id   AF-A0A2Z3YQA4-F1
#
_cell.length_a   1.000
_cell.length_b   1.000
_cell.length_c   1.000
_cell.angle_alpha   90.00
_cell.angle_beta   90.00
_cell.angle_gamma   90.00
#
_symmetry.space_group_name_H-M   'P 1'
#
loop_
_entity.id
_entity.type
_entity.pdbx_description
1 polymer ?
#
loop_
_entity_poly.entity_id
_entity_poly.type
_entity_poly.pdbx_seq_one_letter_code
_entity_poly.pdbx_strand_id
1 'polypeptide(L)'
;MAKACLQECRDDVVRVARNREPGVTIAQITKDFGAHPMTLTTWMRRDDIDDGSKPGMASEQSAQLREANRRIRLLEQGVEVLRRAAT
;
A
#
# COMPACT_ATOMS: atom_id res chain seq x y z
N MET A 1 4.98 13.67 7.73
CA MET A 1 4.85 14.62 6.61
C MET A 1 5.27 14.01 5.27
N ALA A 2 6.51 13.50 5.11
CA ALA A 2 6.99 13.01 3.80
C ALA A 2 6.19 11.84 3.18
N LYS A 3 5.68 10.90 3.98
CA LYS A 3 4.92 9.74 3.47
C LYS A 3 3.53 10.10 2.91
N ALA A 4 2.89 11.12 3.47
CA ALA A 4 1.56 11.58 3.04
C ALA A 4 1.65 12.35 1.71
N CYS A 5 2.63 13.24 1.59
CA CYS A 5 2.92 13.98 0.35
C CYS A 5 3.20 13.04 -0.84
N LEU A 6 3.92 11.93 -0.61
CA LEU A 6 4.16 10.94 -1.66
C LEU A 6 2.91 10.13 -2.03
N GLN A 7 2.01 9.87 -1.07
CA GLN A 7 0.80 9.09 -1.30
C GLN A 7 -0.22 9.89 -2.11
N GLU A 8 -0.49 11.14 -1.75
CA GLU A 8 -1.40 12.02 -2.49
C GLU A 8 -0.90 12.25 -3.93
N CYS A 9 0.40 12.49 -4.12
CA CYS A 9 0.98 12.59 -5.46
C CYS A 9 0.78 11.30 -6.28
N ARG A 10 0.97 10.13 -5.66
CA ARG A 10 0.71 8.85 -6.34
C ARG A 10 -0.76 8.73 -6.77
N ASP A 11 -1.68 9.05 -5.87
CA ASP A 11 -3.12 8.87 -6.09
C ASP A 11 -3.60 9.83 -7.19
N ASP A 12 -3.07 11.05 -7.24
CA ASP A 12 -3.32 12.01 -8.32
C ASP A 12 -2.81 11.51 -9.68
N VAL A 13 -1.59 10.98 -9.74
CA VAL A 13 -1.05 10.43 -11.00
C VAL A 13 -1.88 9.23 -11.47
N VAL A 14 -2.32 8.35 -10.55
CA VAL A 14 -3.22 7.23 -10.86
C VAL A 14 -4.56 7.73 -11.37
N ARG A 15 -5.14 8.76 -10.74
CA ARG A 15 -6.40 9.40 -11.15
C ARG A 15 -6.30 9.99 -12.55
N VAL A 16 -5.22 10.70 -12.87
CA VAL A 16 -4.97 11.23 -14.22
C VAL A 16 -4.81 10.09 -15.23
N ALA A 17 -4.10 9.02 -14.86
CA ALA A 17 -3.91 7.85 -15.72
C ALA A 17 -5.21 7.10 -16.04
N ARG A 18 -6.13 6.98 -15.09
CA ARG A 18 -7.43 6.33 -15.31
C ARG A 18 -8.39 7.18 -16.14
N ASN A 19 -8.37 8.51 -15.96
CA ASN A 19 -9.25 9.45 -16.67
C ASN A 19 -8.63 10.04 -17.95
N ARG A 20 -7.53 9.44 -18.44
CA ARG A 20 -6.82 9.94 -19.62
C ARG A 20 -7.66 9.86 -20.89
N GLU A 21 -7.47 10.82 -21.79
CA GLU A 21 -8.14 10.82 -23.09
C GLU A 21 -7.75 9.59 -23.94
N PRO A 22 -8.66 9.12 -24.82
CA PRO A 22 -8.33 8.07 -25.78
C PRO A 22 -7.10 8.46 -26.62
N GLY A 23 -6.07 7.61 -26.61
CA GLY A 23 -4.82 7.85 -27.32
C GLY A 23 -3.67 8.38 -26.43
N VAL A 24 -3.97 8.85 -25.21
CA VAL A 24 -2.92 9.16 -24.24
C VAL A 24 -2.36 7.85 -23.65
N THR A 25 -1.04 7.71 -23.73
CA THR A 25 -0.33 6.51 -23.25
C THR A 25 0.16 6.70 -21.82
N ILE A 26 0.29 5.59 -21.09
CA ILE A 26 0.91 5.58 -19.75
C ILE A 26 2.32 6.19 -19.78
N ALA A 27 3.07 5.97 -20.87
CA ALA A 27 4.42 6.50 -21.03
C ALA A 27 4.45 8.04 -21.10
N GLN A 28 3.51 8.65 -21.81
CA GLN A 28 3.37 10.12 -21.88
C GLN A 28 3.06 10.70 -20.51
N ILE A 29 2.08 10.11 -19.81
CA ILE A 29 1.71 10.55 -18.45
C ILE A 29 2.93 10.46 -17.53
N THR A 30 3.62 9.32 -17.49
CA THR A 30 4.80 9.18 -16.63
C THR A 30 5.93 10.14 -16.99
N LYS A 31 6.08 10.51 -18.26
CA LYS A 31 7.07 11.50 -18.71
C LYS A 31 6.78 12.87 -18.12
N ASP A 32 5.52 13.30 -18.12
CA ASP A 32 5.10 14.60 -17.60
C ASP A 32 5.26 14.69 -16.07
N PHE A 33 5.08 13.56 -15.36
CA PHE A 33 5.24 13.47 -13.91
C PHE A 33 6.64 13.02 -13.44
N GLY A 34 7.58 12.76 -14.36
CA GLY A 34 8.94 12.30 -14.02
C GLY A 34 8.99 10.90 -13.39
N ALA A 35 7.99 10.05 -13.64
CA ALA A 35 7.92 8.68 -13.15
C ALA A 35 8.38 7.69 -14.24
N HIS A 36 8.67 6.45 -13.83
CA HIS A 36 8.90 5.36 -14.77
C HIS A 36 7.54 4.69 -15.13
N PRO A 37 7.26 4.33 -16.41
CA PRO A 37 6.00 3.70 -16.81
C PRO A 37 5.60 2.49 -15.96
N MET A 38 6.58 1.63 -15.62
CA MET A 38 6.38 0.46 -14.78
C MET A 38 5.92 0.80 -13.35
N THR A 39 6.32 1.96 -12.83
CA THR A 39 5.91 2.43 -11.51
C THR A 39 4.42 2.78 -11.51
N LEU A 40 3.96 3.49 -12.54
CA LEU A 40 2.54 3.85 -12.66
C LEU A 40 1.65 2.61 -12.87
N THR A 41 2.06 1.64 -13.69
CA THR A 41 1.29 0.39 -13.85
C THR A 41 1.21 -0.40 -12.53
N THR A 42 2.28 -0.40 -11.74
CA THR A 42 2.29 -1.03 -10.41
C THR A 42 1.34 -0.33 -9.45
N TRP A 43 1.30 1.01 -9.46
CA TRP A 43 0.39 1.78 -8.63
C TRP A 43 -1.07 1.56 -8.99
N MET A 44 -1.40 1.55 -10.29
CA MET A 44 -2.75 1.24 -10.76
C MET A 44 -3.18 -0.17 -10.38
N ARG A 45 -2.29 -1.18 -10.54
CA ARG A 45 -2.58 -2.55 -10.10
C ARG A 45 -2.82 -2.63 -8.60
N ARG A 46 -2.07 -1.87 -7.80
CA ARG A 46 -2.23 -1.88 -6.35
C ARG A 46 -3.54 -1.22 -5.94
N ASP A 47 -3.91 -0.15 -6.61
CA ASP A 47 -5.20 0.54 -6.47
C ASP A 47 -6.37 -0.40 -6.81
N ASP A 48 -6.29 -1.14 -7.93
CA ASP A 48 -7.27 -2.19 -8.29
C ASP A 48 -7.38 -3.33 -7.25
N ILE A 49 -6.32 -3.58 -6.46
CA ILE A 49 -6.35 -4.60 -5.40
C ILE A 49 -6.97 -4.02 -4.14
N ASP A 50 -6.66 -2.76 -3.84
CA ASP A 50 -7.16 -2.06 -2.66
C ASP A 50 -8.66 -1.70 -2.82
N ASP A 51 -9.14 -1.46 -4.04
CA ASP A 51 -10.57 -1.24 -4.36
C ASP A 51 -11.39 -2.54 -4.52
N GLY A 52 -10.73 -3.70 -4.59
CA GLY A 52 -11.36 -5.02 -4.74
C GLY A 52 -11.67 -5.45 -6.18
N SER A 53 -11.30 -4.66 -7.19
CA SER A 53 -11.49 -4.98 -8.62
C SER A 53 -10.59 -6.12 -9.09
N LYS A 54 -9.45 -6.35 -8.41
CA LYS A 54 -8.51 -7.45 -8.68
C LYS A 54 -8.23 -8.27 -7.43
N PRO A 55 -8.04 -9.60 -7.58
CA PRO A 55 -7.65 -10.44 -6.46
C PRO A 55 -6.26 -10.06 -5.93
N GLY A 56 -6.16 -9.92 -4.60
CA GLY A 56 -4.92 -9.63 -3.90
C GLY A 56 -5.16 -9.24 -2.45
N MET A 57 -4.09 -9.18 -1.65
CA MET A 57 -4.16 -8.72 -0.27
C MET A 57 -4.11 -7.18 -0.24
N ALA A 58 -5.20 -6.58 0.22
CA ALA A 58 -5.32 -5.13 0.37
C ALA A 58 -4.26 -4.58 1.35
N SER A 59 -3.83 -3.33 1.11
CA SER A 59 -2.84 -2.63 1.93
C SER A 59 -3.25 -2.54 3.39
N GLU A 60 -4.54 -2.31 3.63
CA GLU A 60 -5.09 -2.24 4.98
C GLU A 60 -5.03 -3.59 5.70
N GLN A 61 -5.45 -4.67 5.03
CA GLN A 61 -5.40 -6.03 5.58
C GLN A 61 -3.96 -6.42 5.96
N SER A 62 -2.98 -6.06 5.13
CA SER A 62 -1.56 -6.27 5.45
C SER A 62 -1.11 -5.47 6.68
N ALA A 63 -1.57 -4.24 6.83
CA ALA A 63 -1.25 -3.40 7.98
C ALA A 63 -1.85 -3.96 9.27
N GLN A 64 -3.13 -4.36 9.23
CA GLN A 64 -3.81 -5.01 10.35
C GLN A 64 -3.11 -6.30 10.77
N LEU A 65 -2.67 -7.13 9.81
CA LEU A 65 -1.94 -8.37 10.09
C LEU A 65 -0.61 -8.12 10.81
N ARG A 66 0.14 -7.09 10.39
CA ARG A 66 1.40 -6.70 11.06
C ARG A 66 1.16 -6.26 12.50
N GLU A 67 0.12 -5.45 12.74
CA GLU A 67 -0.22 -4.98 14.08
C GLU A 67 -0.69 -6.12 14.98
N ALA A 68 -1.53 -7.01 14.45
CA ALA A 68 -1.97 -8.21 15.16
C ALA A 68 -0.77 -9.08 15.56
N ASN A 69 0.15 -9.36 14.63
CA ASN A 69 1.36 -10.13 14.92
C ASN A 69 2.26 -9.44 15.95
N ARG A 70 2.36 -8.11 15.93
CA ARG A 70 3.09 -7.34 16.94
C ARG A 70 2.48 -7.52 18.32
N ARG A 71 1.15 -7.43 18.42
CA ARG A 71 0.41 -7.59 19.68
C ARG A 71 0.52 -9.01 20.22
N ILE A 72 0.40 -10.03 19.36
CA ILE A 72 0.58 -11.44 19.73
C ILE A 72 1.96 -11.64 20.36
N ARG A 73 3.02 -11.18 19.68
CA ARG A 73 4.39 -11.31 20.19
C ARG A 73 4.58 -10.66 21.57
N LEU A 74 3.99 -9.48 21.79
CA LEU A 74 4.05 -8.79 23.08
C LEU A 74 3.31 -9.55 24.18
N LEU A 75 2.13 -10.10 23.85
CA LEU A 75 1.36 -10.90 24.80
C LEU A 75 2.08 -12.20 25.16
N GLU A 76 2.67 -12.88 24.18
CA GLU A 76 3.47 -14.09 24.41
C GLU A 76 4.66 -13.82 25.34
N GLN A 77 5.35 -12.69 25.16
CA GLN A 77 6.41 -12.25 26.08
C GLN A 77 5.88 -12.00 27.49
N GLY A 78 4.74 -11.32 27.63
CA GLY A 78 4.12 -11.08 28.93
C GLY A 78 3.73 -12.37 29.65
N VAL A 79 3.15 -13.33 28.92
CA VAL A 79 2.79 -14.64 29.46
C VAL A 79 4.03 -15.40 29.94
N GLU A 80 5.12 -15.37 29.17
CA GLU A 80 6.37 -16.02 29.56
C GLU A 80 6.97 -15.42 30.84
N VAL A 81 6.95 -14.10 30.98
CA VAL A 81 7.39 -13.42 32.21
C VAL A 81 6.55 -13.85 33.41
N LEU A 82 5.23 -13.89 33.27
CA LEU A 82 4.32 -14.31 34.34
C LEU A 82 4.55 -15.77 34.74
N ARG A 83 4.79 -16.66 33.77
CA ARG A 83 5.10 -18.06 34.03
C ARG A 83 6.39 -18.24 34.84
N ARG A 84 7.44 -17.49 34.52
CA ARG A 84 8.71 -17.53 35.26
C ARG A 84 8.61 -16.96 36.68
N ALA A 85 7.72 -15.99 36.90
CA ALA A 85 7.51 -15.38 38.22
C ALA A 85 6.65 -16.25 39.16
N ALA A 86 5.91 -17.21 38.62
CA ALA A 86 5.06 -18.13 39.38
C ALA A 86 5.80 -19.40 39.87
N THR A 87 7.08 -19.55 39.51
CA THR A 87 8.02 -20.59 40.01
C THR A 87 8.99 -19.99 41.01
#